data_AF-A0A1I9YG06-F1
#
_entry.id   AF-A0A1I9YG06-F1
#
_cell.length_a   1.000
_cell.length_b   1.000
_cell.length_c   1.000
_cell.angle_alpha   90.00
_cell.angle_beta   90.00
_cell.angle_gamma   90.00
#
_symmetry.space_group_name_H-M   'P 1'
#
loop_
_entity.id
_entity.type
_entity.pdbx_description
1 polymer ?
#
loop_
_entity_poly.entity_id
_entity_poly.type
_entity_poly.pdbx_seq_one_letter_code
_entity_poly.pdbx_strand_id
1 'polypeptide(L)'
;MEAAFAIAIGVLCTCGIYLLLSARVLPVILGITLFSYAINLFLLGMGRLAIGKPAVIVAGAQYVDPVPQALVLTAIVIGFAMTAFTVVLALRSFSITGNDHVNGEETRAE
;
A
#
# COMPACT_ATOMS: atom_id res chain seq x y z
N MET A 1 10.67 18.83 -6.60
CA MET A 1 9.69 17.72 -6.75
C MET A 1 10.14 16.49 -6.00
N GLU A 2 11.41 16.09 -6.13
CA GLU A 2 11.99 14.92 -5.46
C GLU A 2 11.86 14.95 -3.93
N ALA A 3 12.11 16.11 -3.29
CA ALA A 3 11.95 16.26 -1.84
C ALA A 3 10.49 16.02 -1.37
N ALA A 4 9.51 16.57 -2.09
CA ALA A 4 8.09 16.35 -1.77
C ALA A 4 7.70 14.87 -1.95
N PHE A 5 8.24 14.21 -2.97
CA PHE A 5 8.02 12.78 -3.21
C PHE A 5 8.63 11.91 -2.11
N ALA A 6 9.87 12.21 -1.69
CA ALA A 6 10.53 11.53 -0.58
C ALA A 6 9.78 11.72 0.75
N ILE A 7 9.30 12.94 1.04
CA ILE A 7 8.49 13.22 2.23
C ILE A 7 7.17 12.44 2.18
N ALA A 8 6.48 12.41 1.03
CA ALA A 8 5.25 11.65 0.88
C ALA A 8 5.44 10.15 1.14
N ILE A 9 6.50 9.55 0.59
CA ILE A 9 6.86 8.14 0.85
C ILE A 9 7.15 7.94 2.33
N GLY A 10 7.93 8.83 2.95
CA GLY A 10 8.25 8.78 4.37
C GLY A 10 7.00 8.79 5.25
N VAL A 11 6.09 9.73 5.00
CA VAL A 11 4.82 9.86 5.74
C VAL A 11 3.94 8.61 5.55
N LEU A 12 3.76 8.13 4.32
CA LEU A 12 2.97 6.92 4.05
C LEU A 12 3.58 5.69 4.73
N CYS A 13 4.90 5.56 4.71
CA CYS A 13 5.63 4.47 5.35
C CYS A 13 5.48 4.53 6.88
N THR A 14 5.67 5.70 7.49
CA THR A 14 5.49 5.90 8.93
C THR A 14 4.05 5.63 9.36
N CYS A 15 3.06 6.15 8.65
CA CYS A 15 1.65 5.88 8.95
C CYS A 15 1.29 4.40 8.76
N GLY A 16 1.80 3.75 7.71
CA GLY A 16 1.58 2.33 7.45
C GLY A 16 2.14 1.45 8.57
N ILE A 17 3.39 1.71 8.99
CA ILE A 17 4.04 1.02 10.11
C ILE A 17 3.28 1.30 11.42
N TYR A 18 2.89 2.54 11.68
CA TYR A 18 2.15 2.88 12.90
C TYR A 18 0.83 2.10 13.01
N LEU A 19 0.07 2.00 11.91
CA LEU A 19 -1.18 1.25 11.87
C LEU A 19 -0.97 -0.27 11.96
N LEU A 20 0.13 -0.79 11.42
CA LEU A 20 0.53 -2.20 11.56
C LEU A 20 0.78 -2.61 13.01
N LEU A 21 1.19 -1.67 13.86
CA LEU A 21 1.40 -1.91 15.30
C LEU A 21 0.09 -1.79 16.12
N SER A 22 -1.06 -1.57 15.48
CA SER A 22 -2.32 -1.47 16.18
C SER A 22 -2.82 -2.83 16.69
N ALA A 23 -3.53 -2.81 17.80
CA ALA A 23 -4.09 -4.01 18.43
C ALA A 23 -5.38 -4.53 17.77
N ARG A 24 -5.95 -3.81 16.80
CA ARG A 24 -7.19 -4.18 16.09
C ARG A 24 -6.92 -4.56 14.64
N VAL A 25 -7.70 -5.51 14.10
CA VAL A 25 -7.45 -6.05 12.75
C VAL A 25 -7.69 -5.02 11.66
N LEU A 26 -8.74 -4.19 11.75
CA LEU A 26 -9.00 -3.20 10.70
C LEU A 26 -7.87 -2.16 10.52
N PRO A 27 -7.35 -1.51 11.58
CA PRO A 27 -6.18 -0.66 11.46
C PRO A 27 -4.97 -1.37 10.84
N VAL A 28 -4.72 -2.64 11.20
CA VAL A 28 -3.62 -3.42 10.62
C VAL A 28 -3.80 -3.60 9.11
N ILE A 29 -5.01 -3.91 8.63
CA ILE A 29 -5.31 -4.01 7.19
C ILE A 29 -5.05 -2.67 6.49
N LEU A 30 -5.51 -1.57 7.08
CA LEU A 30 -5.23 -0.23 6.54
C LEU A 30 -3.73 0.07 6.53
N GLY A 31 -2.99 -0.33 7.57
CA GLY A 31 -1.52 -0.20 7.63
C GLY A 31 -0.82 -0.94 6.51
N ILE A 32 -1.20 -2.19 6.22
CA ILE A 32 -0.68 -2.98 5.09
C ILE A 32 -0.95 -2.26 3.77
N THR A 33 -2.17 -1.77 3.56
CA THR A 33 -2.55 -1.10 2.30
C THR A 33 -1.76 0.20 2.09
N LEU A 34 -1.60 1.00 3.14
CA LEU A 34 -0.88 2.27 3.08
C LEU A 34 0.60 2.06 2.84
N PHE A 35 1.19 1.05 3.48
CA PHE A 35 2.58 0.64 3.25
C PHE A 35 2.79 0.16 1.82
N SER A 36 1.84 -0.61 1.26
CA SER A 36 1.87 -1.01 -0.16
C SER A 36 1.86 0.18 -1.10
N TYR A 37 1.07 1.23 -0.83
CA TYR A 37 1.10 2.45 -1.62
C TYR A 37 2.43 3.20 -1.51
N ALA A 38 3.06 3.23 -0.34
CA ALA A 38 4.40 3.80 -0.18
C ALA A 38 5.43 3.10 -1.07
N ILE A 39 5.40 1.76 -1.11
CA ILE A 39 6.27 0.94 -1.98
C ILE A 39 5.99 1.22 -3.46
N ASN A 40 4.71 1.31 -3.86
CA ASN A 40 4.35 1.61 -5.25
C ASN A 40 4.89 2.97 -5.70
N LEU A 41 4.80 4.00 -4.84
CA LEU A 41 5.40 5.30 -5.13
C LEU A 41 6.93 5.22 -5.19
N PHE A 42 7.56 4.49 -4.27
CA PHE A 42 9.00 4.29 -4.28
C PHE A 42 9.50 3.62 -5.57
N LEU A 43 8.84 2.56 -6.02
CA LEU A 43 9.13 1.89 -7.29
C LEU A 43 8.98 2.83 -8.48
N LEU A 44 7.90 3.63 -8.51
CA LEU A 44 7.72 4.65 -9.54
C LEU A 44 8.86 5.69 -9.55
N GLY A 45 9.36 6.05 -8.36
CA GLY A 45 10.48 6.97 -8.19
C GLY A 45 11.81 6.48 -8.78
N MET A 46 12.04 5.17 -8.84
CA MET A 46 13.26 4.59 -9.41
C MET A 46 13.44 4.86 -10.90
N GLY A 47 12.33 5.06 -11.64
CA GLY A 47 12.33 5.33 -13.08
C GLY A 47 12.76 6.74 -13.50
N ARG A 48 13.20 7.56 -12.52
CA ARG A 48 13.43 9.01 -12.63
C ARG A 48 12.14 9.78 -12.94
N LEU A 49 11.81 10.76 -12.08
CA LEU A 49 10.63 11.62 -12.27
C LEU A 49 10.82 12.53 -13.49
N ALA A 50 10.44 12.04 -14.67
CA ALA A 50 10.42 12.81 -15.90
C ALA A 50 9.00 13.33 -16.17
N ILE A 51 8.82 14.64 -16.11
CA ILE A 51 7.53 15.29 -16.39
C ILE A 51 7.36 15.40 -17.92
N GLY A 52 6.17 15.07 -18.43
CA GLY A 52 5.82 15.25 -19.84
C GLY A 52 6.36 14.19 -20.80
N LYS A 53 6.82 13.04 -20.30
CA LYS A 53 7.32 11.91 -21.09
C LYS A 53 6.49 10.65 -20.83
N PRO A 54 5.37 10.45 -21.55
CA PRO A 54 4.57 9.24 -21.38
C PRO A 54 5.37 8.00 -21.79
N ALA A 55 5.16 6.87 -21.13
CA ALA A 55 5.72 5.57 -21.55
C ALA A 55 4.82 4.90 -22.63
N VAL A 56 4.22 5.71 -23.49
CA VAL A 56 3.35 5.27 -24.59
C VAL A 56 4.03 5.68 -25.87
N ILE A 57 4.18 4.74 -26.81
CA ILE A 57 4.84 4.97 -28.09
C ILE A 57 4.02 6.00 -28.89
N VAL A 58 4.58 7.19 -29.08
CA VAL A 58 4.02 8.30 -29.85
C VAL A 58 5.13 8.87 -30.71
N ALA A 59 4.89 9.00 -32.02
CA ALA A 59 5.88 9.50 -32.96
C ALA A 59 6.44 10.86 -32.51
N GLY A 60 7.76 10.95 -32.34
CA GLY A 60 8.46 12.18 -31.94
C GLY A 60 8.54 12.48 -30.44
N ALA A 61 7.99 11.62 -29.56
CA ALA A 61 8.04 11.83 -28.11
C ALA A 61 9.31 11.23 -27.46
N GLN A 62 9.80 11.89 -26.40
CA GLN A 62 10.77 11.28 -25.48
C GLN A 62 10.02 10.40 -24.47
N TYR A 63 10.47 9.16 -24.27
CA TYR A 63 9.85 8.20 -23.37
C TYR A 63 10.51 8.18 -21.99
N VAL A 64 9.75 7.80 -20.97
CA VAL A 64 10.25 7.39 -19.66
C VAL A 64 10.42 5.87 -19.63
N ASP A 65 11.23 5.35 -18.70
CA ASP A 65 11.42 3.91 -18.53
C ASP A 65 10.05 3.22 -18.26
N PRO A 66 9.63 2.28 -19.13
CA PRO A 66 8.36 1.57 -18.95
C PRO A 66 8.43 0.50 -17.85
N VAL A 67 9.62 0.06 -17.44
CA VAL A 67 9.78 -1.06 -16.51
C VAL A 67 9.15 -0.76 -15.13
N PRO A 68 9.43 0.37 -14.46
CA PRO A 68 8.79 0.70 -13.19
C PRO A 68 7.27 0.79 -13.28
N GLN A 69 6.72 1.23 -14.41
CA GLN A 69 5.27 1.35 -14.58
C GLN A 69 4.60 -0.02 -14.66
N ALA A 70 5.18 -0.96 -15.41
CA ALA A 70 4.68 -2.33 -15.49
C ALA A 70 4.74 -3.04 -14.13
N LEU A 71 5.83 -2.83 -13.37
CA LEU A 71 5.98 -3.38 -12.02
C LEU A 71 4.92 -2.83 -11.06
N VAL A 72 4.66 -1.52 -11.08
CA VAL A 72 3.66 -0.89 -10.22
C VAL A 72 2.24 -1.35 -10.58
N LEU A 73 1.89 -1.46 -11.87
CA LEU A 73 0.58 -1.97 -12.27
C LEU A 73 0.34 -3.40 -11.77
N THR A 74 1.37 -4.25 -11.85
CA THR A 74 1.33 -5.62 -11.32
C THR A 74 1.16 -5.62 -9.80
N ALA A 75 1.93 -4.79 -9.10
CA ALA A 75 1.85 -4.66 -7.64
C ALA A 75 0.47 -4.16 -7.17
N ILE A 76 -0.16 -3.24 -7.91
CA ILE A 76 -1.51 -2.74 -7.60
C ILE A 76 -2.54 -3.87 -7.63
N VAL A 77 -2.52 -4.72 -8.66
CA VAL A 77 -3.48 -5.83 -8.79
C VAL A 77 -3.28 -6.87 -7.69
N ILE A 78 -2.02 -7.24 -7.39
CA ILE A 78 -1.69 -8.16 -6.28
C ILE A 78 -2.14 -7.55 -4.95
N GLY A 79 -1.82 -6.28 -4.69
CA GLY A 79 -2.22 -5.59 -3.46
C GLY A 79 -3.73 -5.53 -3.29
N PHE A 80 -4.48 -5.28 -4.36
CA PHE A 80 -5.95 -5.32 -4.35
C PHE A 80 -6.48 -6.71 -3.99
N ALA A 81 -6.01 -7.76 -4.67
CA ALA A 81 -6.45 -9.13 -4.43
C ALA A 81 -6.16 -9.58 -2.99
N MET A 82 -4.95 -9.30 -2.49
CA MET A 82 -4.55 -9.63 -1.12
C MET A 82 -5.37 -8.84 -0.09
N THR A 83 -5.60 -7.55 -0.32
CA THR A 83 -6.42 -6.73 0.59
C THR A 83 -7.86 -7.24 0.66
N ALA A 84 -8.48 -7.52 -0.49
CA ALA A 84 -9.84 -8.08 -0.53
C ALA A 84 -9.92 -9.41 0.22
N PHE A 85 -8.94 -10.28 0.02
CA PHE A 85 -8.84 -11.56 0.73
C PHE A 85 -8.70 -11.35 2.24
N THR A 86 -7.78 -10.50 2.69
CA THR A 86 -7.58 -10.21 4.12
C THR A 86 -8.82 -9.59 4.76
N VAL A 87 -9.54 -8.70 4.07
CA VAL A 87 -10.80 -8.12 4.56
C VAL A 87 -11.86 -9.20 4.73
N VAL A 88 -12.03 -10.09 3.76
CA VAL A 88 -12.99 -11.22 3.87
C VAL A 88 -12.61 -12.13 5.03
N LEU A 89 -11.32 -12.42 5.21
CA LEU A 89 -10.84 -13.21 6.35
C LEU A 89 -11.11 -12.51 7.69
N ALA A 90 -10.88 -11.21 7.78
CA ALA A 90 -11.13 -10.44 9.00
C ALA A 90 -12.62 -10.43 9.36
N LEU A 91 -13.49 -10.19 8.39
CA LEU A 91 -14.95 -10.27 8.60
C LEU A 91 -15.39 -11.68 9.02
N ARG A 92 -14.82 -12.71 8.40
CA ARG A 92 -15.11 -14.10 8.77
C ARG A 92 -14.61 -14.43 10.17
N SER A 93 -13.40 -13.99 10.53
CA SER A 93 -12.84 -14.15 11.87
C SER A 93 -13.74 -13.49 12.90
N PHE A 94 -14.10 -12.22 12.68
CA PHE A 94 -15.01 -11.47 13.54
C PHE A 94 -16.37 -12.16 13.69
N SER A 95 -16.91 -12.76 12.63
CA SER A 95 -18.18 -13.50 12.70
C SER A 95 -18.11 -14.77 13.56
N ILE A 96 -16.92 -15.35 13.74
CA ILE A 96 -16.69 -16.58 14.50
C ILE A 96 -16.32 -16.28 15.95
N THR A 97 -15.41 -15.31 16.17
CA THR A 97 -14.88 -14.98 17.51
C THR A 97 -15.62 -13.85 18.20
N GLY A 98 -16.35 -13.00 17.47
CA GLY A 98 -16.96 -11.78 18.01
C GLY A 98 -15.95 -10.71 18.45
N ASN A 99 -14.66 -10.92 18.19
CA ASN A 99 -13.57 -10.06 18.64
C ASN A 99 -12.71 -9.59 17.46
N ASP A 100 -12.36 -8.31 17.45
CA ASP A 100 -11.50 -7.65 16.45
C ASP A 100 -10.07 -7.40 16.98
N HIS A 101 -9.74 -7.94 18.16
CA HIS A 101 -8.40 -7.86 18.71
C HIS A 101 -7.45 -8.84 18.01
N VAL A 102 -6.29 -8.36 17.57
CA VAL A 102 -5.30 -9.14 16.80
C VAL A 102 -4.81 -10.37 17.58
N ASN A 103 -4.63 -10.22 18.89
CA ASN A 103 -4.17 -11.33 19.76
C ASN A 103 -5.29 -12.32 20.14
N GLY A 104 -6.54 -12.09 19.75
CA GLY A 104 -7.68 -12.92 20.16
C GLY A 104 -8.04 -12.82 21.65
N GLU A 105 -7.37 -11.97 22.43
CA GLU A 105 -7.70 -11.71 23.83
C GLU A 105 -9.02 -10.92 23.91
N GLU A 106 -9.98 -11.43 24.69
CA GLU A 106 -11.12 -10.60 25.12
C GLU A 106 -10.53 -9.42 25.90
N THR A 107 -10.97 -8.20 25.55
CA THR A 107 -10.66 -7.01 26.32
C THR A 107 -11.13 -7.26 27.75
N ARG A 108 -10.21 -7.64 28.65
CA ARG A 108 -10.51 -7.72 30.08
C ARG A 108 -10.89 -6.29 30.48
N ALA A 109 -12.17 -6.08 30.72
CA ALA A 109 -12.64 -4.90 31.40
C ALA A 109 -11.93 -4.90 32.77
N GLU A 110 -10.97 -3.99 32.93
CA GLU A 110 -10.51 -3.55 34.25
C GLU A 110 -11.63 -2.80 34.97
#